data_AF-A0A963NFN5-F1
#
_entry.id   AF-A0A963NFN5-F1
#
_cell.length_a   1.000
_cell.length_b   1.000
_cell.length_c   1.000
_cell.angle_alpha   90.00
_cell.angle_beta   90.00
_cell.angle_gamma   90.00
#
_symmetry.space_group_name_H-M   'P 1'
#
loop_
_entity.id
_entity.type
_entity.pdbx_description
1 polymer ?
#
loop_
_entity_poly.entity_id
_entity_poly.type
_entity_poly.pdbx_seq_one_letter_code
_entity_poly.pdbx_strand_id
1 'polypeptide(L)'
;MNSASPAITATPSERATRQTQVVQALLQHLPAHALLWHTEDTTPYECDGLTAYRQRPLVVALPETTAQVQAVLQACHRLGVPVVARGAGTGLSGGALPHALGVTLSLA
;
A
#
# COMPACT_ATOMS: atom_id res chain seq x y z
N MET A 1 -17.66 -17.82 9.75
CA MET A 1 -16.52 -17.93 10.69
C MET A 1 -15.29 -17.44 9.93
N ASN A 2 -15.04 -16.13 9.96
CA ASN A 2 -14.01 -15.51 9.13
C ASN A 2 -12.66 -15.68 9.82
N SER A 3 -11.82 -16.55 9.26
CA SER A 3 -10.43 -16.71 9.67
C SER A 3 -9.69 -15.40 9.42
N ALA A 4 -9.38 -14.67 10.50
CA ALA A 4 -8.44 -13.57 10.44
C ALA A 4 -7.13 -14.10 9.81
N SER A 5 -6.73 -13.54 8.67
CA SER A 5 -5.45 -13.87 8.07
C SER A 5 -4.35 -13.63 9.10
N PRO A 6 -3.42 -14.58 9.31
CA PRO A 6 -2.39 -14.45 10.31
C PRO A 6 -1.56 -13.22 9.97
N ALA A 7 -1.35 -12.34 10.96
CA ALA A 7 -0.52 -11.16 10.82
C ALA A 7 0.86 -11.60 10.32
N ILE A 8 1.18 -11.27 9.06
CA ILE A 8 2.48 -11.58 8.45
C ILE A 8 3.53 -10.81 9.24
N THR A 9 4.18 -11.48 10.18
CA THR A 9 5.19 -10.88 11.06
C THR A 9 6.54 -11.00 10.37
N ALA A 10 6.77 -10.18 9.36
CA ALA A 10 8.10 -10.00 8.79
C ALA A 10 8.97 -9.22 9.78
N THR A 11 10.25 -9.55 9.86
CA THR A 11 11.22 -8.78 10.65
C THR A 11 11.37 -7.36 10.10
N PRO A 12 11.83 -6.38 10.90
CA PRO A 12 12.09 -5.02 10.42
C PRO A 12 13.03 -4.98 9.21
N SER A 13 14.05 -5.85 9.18
CA SER A 13 15.00 -5.92 8.07
C SER A 13 14.36 -6.43 6.79
N GLU A 14 13.57 -7.51 6.86
CA GLU A 14 12.87 -8.05 5.68
C GLU A 14 11.84 -7.05 5.13
N ARG A 15 11.13 -6.35 6.02
CA ARG A 15 10.22 -5.28 5.65
C ARG A 15 10.97 -4.17 4.91
N ALA A 16 12.12 -3.71 5.43
CA ALA A 16 12.93 -2.67 4.80
C ALA A 16 13.42 -3.11 3.40
N THR A 17 13.98 -4.32 3.28
CA THR A 17 14.41 -4.86 1.98
C THR A 17 13.25 -4.94 0.98
N ARG A 18 12.08 -5.42 1.43
CA ARG A 18 10.87 -5.45 0.60
C ARG A 18 10.44 -4.05 0.18
N GLN A 19 10.46 -3.08 1.10
CA GLN A 19 10.11 -1.69 0.81
C GLN A 19 11.03 -1.11 -0.27
N THR A 20 12.34 -1.29 -0.14
CA THR A 20 13.31 -0.83 -1.15
C THR A 20 13.03 -1.47 -2.51
N GLN A 21 12.79 -2.78 -2.57
CA GLN A 21 12.47 -3.48 -3.82
C GLN A 21 11.22 -2.91 -4.50
N VAL A 22 10.16 -2.68 -3.73
CA VAL A 22 8.89 -2.14 -4.25
C VAL A 22 9.05 -0.70 -4.72
N VAL A 23 9.68 0.17 -3.92
CA VAL A 23 9.91 1.57 -4.28
C VAL A 23 10.71 1.67 -5.58
N GLN A 24 11.79 0.91 -5.71
CA GLN A 24 12.62 0.91 -6.92
C GLN A 24 11.84 0.45 -8.16
N ALA A 25 11.01 -0.57 -8.03
CA ALA A 25 10.18 -1.04 -9.14
C ALA A 25 9.11 -0.02 -9.54
N LEU A 26 8.50 0.67 -8.58
CA LEU A 26 7.44 1.64 -8.87
C LEU A 26 7.99 2.98 -9.40
N LEU A 27 9.19 3.41 -8.99
CA LEU A 27 9.85 4.61 -9.52
C LEU A 27 10.17 4.53 -11.02
N GLN A 28 10.16 3.34 -11.62
CA GLN A 28 10.27 3.16 -13.07
C GLN A 28 9.01 3.59 -13.84
N HIS A 29 7.88 3.75 -13.13
CA HIS A 29 6.56 3.98 -13.71
C HIS A 29 5.86 5.21 -13.15
N LEU A 30 6.28 5.67 -11.96
CA LEU A 30 5.71 6.82 -11.27
C LEU A 30 6.79 7.88 -11.03
N PRO A 31 6.43 9.17 -11.08
CA PRO A 31 7.32 10.21 -10.58
C PRO A 31 7.52 10.06 -9.07
N ALA A 32 8.66 10.53 -8.56
CA ALA A 32 9.03 10.34 -7.16
C ALA A 32 8.02 10.92 -6.17
N HIS A 33 7.37 12.04 -6.50
CA HIS A 33 6.36 12.67 -5.65
C HIS A 33 5.06 11.86 -5.54
N ALA A 34 4.81 10.93 -6.47
CA ALA A 34 3.64 10.07 -6.47
C ALA A 34 3.83 8.78 -5.64
N LEU A 35 4.96 8.66 -4.94
CA LEU A 35 5.30 7.51 -4.11
C LEU A 35 5.67 7.95 -2.71
N LEU A 36 4.96 7.41 -1.72
CA LEU A 36 5.19 7.69 -0.31
C LEU A 36 5.64 6.40 0.39
N TRP A 37 6.76 6.45 1.08
CA TRP A 37 7.29 5.29 1.83
C TRP A 37 7.98 5.66 3.15
N HIS A 38 8.09 6.95 3.45
CA HIS A 38 8.51 7.39 4.78
C HIS A 38 7.37 7.19 5.80
N THR A 39 7.73 7.12 7.07
CA THR A 39 6.75 6.74 8.10
C THR A 39 5.68 7.82 8.25
N GLU A 40 6.11 9.08 8.26
CA GLU A 40 5.29 10.28 8.32
C GLU A 40 4.26 10.37 7.18
N ASP A 41 4.65 9.97 5.97
CA ASP A 41 3.78 10.06 4.79
C ASP A 41 2.78 8.90 4.71
N THR A 42 3.16 7.74 5.26
CA THR A 42 2.34 6.52 5.20
C THR A 42 1.40 6.37 6.40
N THR A 43 1.68 7.03 7.53
CA THR A 43 0.81 7.06 8.72
C THR A 43 -0.62 7.57 8.44
N PRO A 44 -0.86 8.63 7.65
CA PRO A 44 -2.21 9.07 7.28
C PRO A 44 -3.06 8.01 6.58
N TYR A 45 -2.40 6.99 6.00
CA TYR A 45 -3.07 5.92 5.28
C TYR A 45 -3.34 4.68 6.13
N GLU A 46 -2.96 4.65 7.42
CA GLU A 46 -2.99 3.44 8.24
C GLU A 46 -4.39 2.90 8.56
N CYS A 47 -5.44 3.71 8.39
CA CYS A 47 -6.82 3.27 8.55
C CYS A 47 -7.75 3.85 7.48
N ASP A 48 -8.91 3.19 7.37
CA ASP A 48 -10.11 3.67 6.68
C ASP A 48 -11.02 4.39 7.70
N GLY A 49 -12.30 4.62 7.37
CA GLY A 49 -13.29 5.20 8.29
C GLY A 49 -13.52 4.36 9.56
N LEU A 50 -13.22 3.07 9.54
CA LEU A 50 -13.24 2.17 10.70
C LEU A 50 -11.92 2.26 11.49
N THR A 51 -11.74 3.37 12.21
CA THR A 51 -10.46 3.76 12.86
C THR A 51 -9.96 2.84 13.97
N ALA A 52 -10.80 1.91 14.45
CA ALA A 52 -10.43 0.87 15.41
C ALA A 52 -9.39 -0.12 14.87
N TYR A 53 -9.31 -0.27 13.54
CA TYR A 53 -8.32 -1.12 12.88
C TYR A 53 -7.29 -0.26 12.15
N ARG A 54 -6.01 -0.50 12.44
CA ARG A 54 -4.89 0.24 11.87
C ARG A 54 -3.80 -0.70 11.40
N GLN A 55 -3.27 -0.42 10.22
CA GLN A 55 -2.13 -1.11 9.65
C GLN A 55 -1.40 -0.15 8.70
N ARG A 56 -0.11 0.12 8.95
CA ARG A 56 0.64 1.02 8.07
C ARG A 56 1.06 0.29 6.79
N PRO A 57 0.75 0.83 5.60
CA PRO A 57 1.18 0.21 4.34
C PRO A 57 2.71 0.17 4.21
N LEU A 58 3.20 -0.65 3.30
CA LEU A 58 4.62 -0.66 2.94
C LEU A 58 4.98 0.59 2.12
N VAL A 59 4.11 0.93 1.17
CA VAL A 59 4.23 2.06 0.24
C VAL A 59 2.82 2.56 -0.10
N VAL A 60 2.66 3.85 -0.35
CA VAL A 60 1.45 4.43 -0.95
C VAL A 60 1.80 4.94 -2.35
N ALA A 61 0.97 4.61 -3.33
CA ALA A 61 1.07 5.09 -4.70
C ALA A 61 -0.08 6.05 -5.01
N LEU A 62 0.25 7.19 -5.62
CA LEU A 62 -0.66 8.28 -5.99
C LEU A 62 -0.62 8.49 -7.53
N PRO A 63 -1.09 7.52 -8.33
CA PRO A 63 -1.07 7.66 -9.77
C PRO A 63 -2.04 8.77 -10.23
N GLU A 64 -1.61 9.52 -11.25
CA GLU A 64 -2.36 10.61 -11.88
C GLU A 64 -3.04 10.15 -13.18
N THR A 65 -2.68 8.97 -13.69
CA THR A 65 -3.19 8.45 -14.97
C THR A 65 -3.53 6.96 -14.89
N THR A 66 -4.45 6.51 -15.75
CA THR A 66 -4.79 5.09 -15.88
C THR A 66 -3.59 4.23 -16.30
N ALA A 67 -2.69 4.75 -17.14
CA ALA A 67 -1.47 4.05 -17.54
C ALA A 67 -0.55 3.78 -16.33
N GLN A 68 -0.42 4.74 -15.43
CA GLN A 68 0.32 4.57 -14.18
C GLN A 68 -0.36 3.54 -13.25
N VAL A 69 -1.70 3.57 -13.13
CA VAL A 69 -2.45 2.55 -12.38
C VAL A 69 -2.14 1.15 -12.91
N GLN A 70 -2.21 0.96 -14.23
CA GLN A 70 -1.91 -0.33 -14.87
C GLN A 70 -0.46 -0.77 -14.58
N ALA A 71 0.51 0.15 -14.69
CA ALA A 71 1.91 -0.14 -14.43
C ALA A 71 2.17 -0.54 -12.97
N VAL A 72 1.54 0.14 -12.00
CA VAL A 72 1.63 -0.20 -10.58
C VAL A 72 1.08 -1.60 -10.32
N LEU A 73 -0.11 -1.92 -10.84
CA LEU A 73 -0.74 -3.22 -10.67
C LEU A 73 0.12 -4.34 -11.29
N GLN A 74 0.66 -4.12 -12.49
CA GLN A 74 1.55 -5.07 -13.15
C GLN A 74 2.85 -5.28 -12.37
N ALA A 75 3.48 -4.20 -11.87
CA ALA A 75 4.69 -4.29 -11.08
C ALA A 75 4.46 -5.05 -9.76
N CYS A 76 3.38 -4.73 -9.04
CA CYS A 76 3.03 -5.41 -7.80
C CYS A 76 2.69 -6.89 -8.04
N HIS A 77 1.96 -7.20 -9.12
CA HIS A 77 1.68 -8.59 -9.51
C HIS A 77 2.95 -9.39 -9.78
N ARG A 78 3.90 -8.84 -10.56
CA ARG A 78 5.20 -9.50 -10.83
C ARG A 78 6.01 -9.76 -9.55
N LEU A 79 5.91 -8.87 -8.57
CA LEU A 79 6.63 -8.97 -7.29
C LEU A 79 5.91 -9.79 -6.22
N GLY A 80 4.67 -10.23 -6.48
CA GLY A 80 3.82 -10.90 -5.50
C GLY A 80 3.45 -9.99 -4.31
N VAL A 81 3.30 -8.68 -4.58
CA VAL A 81 3.02 -7.67 -3.56
C VAL A 81 1.51 -7.38 -3.55
N PRO A 82 0.84 -7.48 -2.39
CA PRO A 82 -0.58 -7.20 -2.31
C PRO A 82 -0.85 -5.71 -2.53
N VAL A 83 -1.95 -5.41 -3.22
CA VAL A 83 -2.40 -4.04 -3.49
C VAL A 83 -3.77 -3.84 -2.86
N VAL A 84 -3.91 -2.75 -2.10
CA VAL A 84 -5.20 -2.31 -1.54
C VAL A 84 -5.60 -1.02 -2.24
N ALA A 85 -6.70 -1.06 -2.99
CA ALA A 85 -7.26 0.14 -3.60
C ALA A 85 -7.97 1.00 -2.54
N ARG A 86 -7.75 2.31 -2.59
CA ARG A 86 -8.31 3.28 -1.64
C ARG A 86 -8.85 4.51 -2.39
N GLY A 87 -10.12 4.83 -2.15
CA GLY A 87 -10.72 6.12 -2.51
C GLY A 87 -10.51 7.15 -1.39
N ALA A 88 -11.59 7.77 -0.91
CA ALA A 88 -11.50 8.74 0.20
C ALA A 88 -11.10 8.13 1.55
N GLY A 89 -11.22 6.81 1.73
CA GLY A 89 -10.89 6.16 3.00
C GLY A 89 -11.86 6.50 4.14
N THR A 90 -13.16 6.60 3.82
CA THR A 90 -14.25 6.88 4.78
C THR A 90 -15.14 5.67 5.06
N GLY A 91 -14.78 4.49 4.56
CA GLY A 91 -15.55 3.26 4.70
C GLY A 91 -15.56 2.73 6.13
N LEU A 92 -16.74 2.40 6.66
CA LEU A 92 -16.91 1.84 8.01
C LEU A 92 -16.80 0.30 8.06
N SER A 93 -16.57 -0.35 6.91
CA SER A 93 -16.41 -1.80 6.81
C SER A 93 -14.95 -2.26 6.87
N GLY A 94 -13.99 -1.33 6.79
CA GLY A 94 -12.57 -1.65 6.67
C GLY A 94 -12.14 -2.12 5.27
N GLY A 95 -12.94 -1.83 4.24
CA GLY A 95 -12.66 -2.24 2.86
C GLY A 95 -11.37 -1.66 2.28
N ALA A 96 -10.91 -0.52 2.79
CA ALA A 96 -9.62 0.09 2.40
C ALA A 96 -8.53 -0.05 3.48
N LEU A 97 -8.64 -1.02 4.39
CA LEU A 97 -7.58 -1.28 5.39
C LEU A 97 -6.29 -1.74 4.69
N PRO A 98 -5.15 -1.07 4.91
CA PRO A 98 -3.91 -1.42 4.23
C PRO A 98 -3.35 -2.77 4.64
N HIS A 99 -2.52 -3.33 3.75
CA HIS A 99 -1.72 -4.52 4.06
C HIS A 99 -0.31 -4.11 4.50
N ALA A 100 0.19 -4.70 5.59
CA ALA A 100 1.49 -4.34 6.17
C ALA A 100 2.62 -4.38 5.14
N LEU A 101 2.68 -5.44 4.32
CA LEU A 101 3.69 -5.63 3.27
C LEU A 101 3.21 -5.27 1.86
N GLY A 102 2.13 -4.50 1.77
CA GLY A 102 1.47 -4.17 0.50
C GLY A 102 1.56 -2.71 0.12
N VAL A 103 1.08 -2.43 -1.10
CA VAL A 103 0.95 -1.08 -1.64
C VAL A 103 -0.49 -0.62 -1.48
N THR A 104 -0.68 0.55 -0.87
CA THR A 104 -1.97 1.25 -0.94
C THR A 104 -2.01 2.09 -2.20
N LEU A 105 -2.98 1.81 -3.08
CA LEU A 105 -3.22 2.54 -4.32
C LEU A 105 -4.30 3.59 -4.07
N SER A 106 -3.90 4.84 -3.90
CA SER A 106 -4.82 5.96 -3.62
C SER A 106 -5.31 6.58 -4.93
N LEU A 107 -6.63 6.65 -5.10
CA LEU A 107 -7.31 7.11 -6.32
C LEU A 107 -8.24 8.31 -6.07
N ALA A 108 -8.09 8.96 -4.91
CA ALA A 108 -8.85 10.14 -4.49
C ALA A 108 -7.96 11.38 -4.46
#